data_AF-A0A7W4PI44-F1
#
_entry.id   AF-A0A7W4PI44-F1
#
_cell.length_a   1.000
_cell.length_b   1.000
_cell.length_c   1.000
_cell.angle_alpha   90.00
_cell.angle_beta   90.00
_cell.angle_gamma   90.00
#
_symmetry.space_group_name_H-M   'P 1'
#
loop_
_entity.id
_entity.type
_entity.pdbx_description
1 polymer ?
#
loop_
_entity_poly.entity_id
_entity_poly.type
_entity_poly.pdbx_seq_one_letter_code
_entity_poly.pdbx_strand_id
1 'polypeptide(L)'
;MTVWTKRMTHSYSAFAGAVPAIGDGGGAILDASWRRCGDYALDPSRPGLTDLLTSVELRRSCEEAGPLLRFADPELDRLHGIVGGLEYAVLLADPAGVVLTRRTAMATERGCRRWHLWPGAIWSEQNEGTNGIGTCLAEGRAVTVHMNQHWRVGLRYLTCTAVPVHDALGRLAGALDASCIRPDSDGRESALIRMAITDSARRIESRCFMDLYRGHTIVTMGDGEGSSAPMLALDDDRRVVGATHAARLRLGLPPGDPLSFCLTESARSAEAPGFRTAEKAVIQAALTTSRGNVTVAARGLGISRSTLHRKIRALALADAES
;
A
#
# COMPACT_ATOMS: atom_id res chain seq x y z
N MET A 1 13.31 -42.58 6.01
CA MET A 1 12.29 -41.51 6.04
C MET A 1 11.80 -41.14 7.45
N THR A 2 12.50 -41.49 8.55
CA THR A 2 11.88 -41.42 9.90
C THR A 2 12.78 -40.89 11.03
N VAL A 3 13.93 -40.28 10.70
CA VAL A 3 14.86 -39.71 11.72
C VAL A 3 14.97 -38.18 11.61
N TRP A 4 14.70 -37.58 10.44
CA TRP A 4 14.79 -36.13 10.22
C TRP A 4 13.53 -35.36 10.65
N THR A 5 12.34 -35.95 10.48
CA THR A 5 11.05 -35.36 10.91
C THR A 5 10.93 -35.23 12.44
N LYS A 6 11.60 -36.10 13.21
CA LYS A 6 11.59 -36.09 14.69
C LYS A 6 12.57 -35.08 15.30
N ARG A 7 13.59 -34.65 14.55
CA ARG A 7 14.56 -33.61 14.95
C ARG A 7 14.04 -32.19 14.66
N MET A 8 13.21 -32.02 13.61
CA MET A 8 12.55 -30.73 13.31
C MET A 8 11.50 -30.34 14.37
N THR A 9 10.75 -31.31 14.91
CA THR A 9 9.78 -31.05 16.00
C THR A 9 10.46 -30.64 17.31
N HIS A 10 11.66 -31.17 17.60
CA HIS A 10 12.45 -30.75 18.78
C HIS A 10 13.17 -29.40 18.57
N SER A 11 13.52 -29.04 17.32
CA SER A 11 14.09 -27.71 17.03
C SER A 11 13.03 -26.61 17.04
N TYR A 12 11.78 -26.93 16.66
CA TYR A 12 10.64 -26.02 16.78
C TYR A 12 10.39 -25.64 18.24
N SER A 13 10.37 -26.62 19.16
CA SER A 13 10.15 -26.35 20.59
C SER A 13 11.36 -25.70 21.30
N ALA A 14 12.59 -26.00 20.87
CA ALA A 14 13.79 -25.39 21.45
C ALA A 14 14.01 -23.93 21.01
N PHE A 15 13.58 -23.54 19.80
CA PHE A 15 13.64 -22.14 19.33
C PHE A 15 12.38 -21.32 19.64
N ALA A 16 11.20 -21.94 19.72
CA ALA A 16 9.94 -21.26 20.08
C ALA A 16 9.88 -20.81 21.56
N GLY A 17 10.79 -21.30 22.41
CA GLY A 17 10.81 -21.02 23.85
C GLY A 17 11.21 -19.60 24.26
N ALA A 18 11.50 -18.69 23.32
CA ALA A 18 11.93 -17.32 23.63
C ALA A 18 11.36 -16.26 22.68
N VAL A 19 10.12 -16.42 22.22
CA VAL A 19 9.39 -15.35 21.51
C VAL A 19 8.64 -14.51 22.55
N PRO A 20 9.04 -13.25 22.85
CA PRO A 20 8.20 -12.37 23.66
C PRO A 20 6.90 -12.10 22.90
N ALA A 21 5.78 -12.26 23.58
CA ALA A 21 4.45 -12.04 23.02
C ALA A 21 4.28 -10.56 22.64
N ILE A 22 4.37 -10.26 21.34
CA ILE A 22 4.00 -8.95 20.81
C ILE A 22 2.60 -9.12 20.18
N GLY A 23 1.58 -8.66 20.91
CA GLY A 23 0.18 -8.45 20.52
C GLY A 23 -0.45 -9.44 19.51
N ASP A 24 -1.30 -10.33 20.03
CA ASP A 24 -2.36 -11.23 19.50
C ASP A 24 -2.52 -11.60 17.99
N GLY A 25 -1.76 -11.02 17.05
CA GLY A 25 -1.76 -11.39 15.63
C GLY A 25 -0.37 -11.59 15.02
N GLY A 26 0.70 -11.17 15.71
CA GLY A 26 2.08 -11.35 15.24
C GLY A 26 2.57 -12.80 15.33
N GLY A 27 2.21 -13.52 16.40
CA GLY A 27 2.60 -14.92 16.59
C GLY A 27 2.05 -15.85 15.51
N ALA A 28 0.79 -15.66 15.11
CA ALA A 28 0.15 -16.47 14.08
C ALA A 28 0.79 -16.31 12.68
N ILE A 29 1.28 -15.11 12.35
CA ILE A 29 2.04 -14.85 11.11
C ILE A 29 3.31 -15.68 11.10
N LEU A 30 4.09 -15.59 12.18
CA LEU A 30 5.39 -16.22 12.26
C LEU A 30 5.26 -17.73 12.25
N ASP A 31 4.27 -18.28 12.97
CA ASP A 31 3.96 -19.71 12.93
C ASP A 31 3.59 -20.18 11.52
N ALA A 32 2.76 -19.42 10.80
CA ALA A 32 2.39 -19.76 9.42
C ALA A 32 3.60 -19.69 8.48
N SER A 33 4.42 -18.65 8.59
CA SER A 33 5.65 -18.47 7.83
C SER A 33 6.66 -19.58 8.09
N TRP A 34 6.88 -19.97 9.35
CA TRP A 34 7.82 -21.03 9.71
C TRP A 34 7.36 -22.40 9.21
N ARG A 35 6.04 -22.65 9.17
CA ARG A 35 5.50 -23.86 8.51
C ARG A 35 5.82 -23.86 7.02
N ARG A 36 5.54 -22.76 6.30
CA ARG A 36 5.89 -22.61 4.88
C ARG A 36 7.39 -22.80 4.63
N CYS A 37 8.24 -22.24 5.49
CA CYS A 37 9.70 -22.41 5.39
C CYS A 37 10.14 -23.87 5.58
N GLY A 38 9.46 -24.61 6.46
CA GLY A 38 9.63 -26.05 6.58
C GLY A 38 9.29 -26.79 5.28
N ASP A 39 8.21 -26.40 4.62
CA ASP A 39 7.78 -26.95 3.32
C ASP A 39 8.75 -26.59 2.17
N TYR A 40 9.37 -25.40 2.23
CA TYR A 40 10.43 -24.99 1.30
C TYR A 40 11.75 -25.75 1.49
N ALA A 41 11.85 -26.57 2.55
CA ALA A 41 13.05 -27.33 2.91
C ALA A 41 14.32 -26.46 3.05
N LEU A 42 14.15 -25.21 3.50
CA LEU A 42 15.26 -24.28 3.73
C LEU A 42 16.05 -24.66 4.98
N ASP A 43 17.36 -24.83 4.85
CA ASP A 43 18.26 -25.01 6.01
C ASP A 43 18.47 -23.67 6.76
N PRO A 44 18.02 -23.56 8.03
CA PRO A 44 18.19 -22.35 8.84
C PRO A 44 19.65 -21.98 9.12
N SER A 45 20.55 -22.97 9.10
CA SER A 45 21.96 -22.82 9.44
C SER A 45 22.83 -22.41 8.26
N ARG A 46 22.35 -22.63 7.04
CA ARG A 46 23.07 -22.28 5.83
C ARG A 46 23.18 -20.75 5.74
N PRO A 47 24.40 -20.20 5.58
CA PRO A 47 24.54 -18.78 5.29
C PRO A 47 23.78 -18.50 4.00
N GLY A 48 22.75 -17.64 4.06
CA GLY A 48 21.98 -17.24 2.90
C GLY A 48 22.92 -16.59 1.90
N LEU A 49 23.19 -17.29 0.80
CA LEU A 49 23.63 -16.63 -0.42
C LEU A 49 22.34 -16.12 -1.03
N THR A 50 22.02 -14.86 -0.77
CA THR A 50 20.86 -14.25 -1.38
C THR A 50 21.11 -14.22 -2.88
N ASP A 51 20.30 -14.97 -3.62
CA ASP A 51 20.33 -14.94 -5.07
C ASP A 51 20.25 -13.49 -5.53
N LEU A 52 21.16 -13.14 -6.44
CA LEU A 52 21.36 -11.78 -6.90
C LEU A 52 21.08 -11.73 -8.39
N LEU A 53 20.15 -10.85 -8.77
CA LEU A 53 19.91 -10.56 -10.18
C LEU A 53 21.15 -9.94 -10.83
N THR A 54 21.36 -10.29 -12.08
CA THR A 54 22.26 -9.56 -12.96
C THR A 54 21.75 -8.13 -13.18
N SER A 55 22.63 -7.24 -13.66
CA SER A 55 22.24 -5.85 -13.93
C SER A 55 21.15 -5.71 -15.01
N VAL A 56 21.01 -6.69 -15.91
CA VAL A 56 19.97 -6.71 -16.95
C VAL A 56 18.63 -7.12 -16.34
N GLU A 57 18.61 -8.17 -15.52
CA GLU A 57 17.41 -8.63 -14.83
C GLU A 57 16.87 -7.59 -13.84
N LEU A 58 17.77 -6.95 -13.06
CA LEU A 58 17.38 -5.87 -12.16
C LEU A 58 16.78 -4.68 -12.93
N ARG A 59 17.37 -4.29 -14.06
CA ARG A 59 16.84 -3.20 -14.88
C ARG A 59 15.43 -3.51 -15.36
N ARG A 60 15.20 -4.74 -15.82
CA ARG A 60 13.87 -5.19 -16.25
C ARG A 60 12.85 -5.14 -15.11
N SER A 61 13.21 -5.63 -13.92
CA SER A 61 12.33 -5.56 -12.73
C SER A 61 12.01 -4.11 -12.35
N CYS A 62 12.98 -3.18 -12.44
CA CYS A 62 12.73 -1.75 -12.26
C CYS A 62 11.83 -1.15 -13.35
N GLU A 63 11.99 -1.54 -14.61
CA GLU A 63 11.13 -1.09 -15.73
C GLU A 63 9.69 -1.57 -15.55
N GLU A 64 9.49 -2.82 -15.10
CA GLU A 64 8.18 -3.40 -14.79
C GLU A 64 7.50 -2.71 -13.60
N ALA A 65 8.25 -2.31 -12.57
CA ALA A 65 7.75 -1.50 -11.46
C ALA A 65 7.34 -0.08 -11.91
N GLY A 66 7.96 0.44 -12.98
CA GLY A 66 7.49 1.57 -13.76
C GLY A 66 7.12 2.82 -12.91
N PRO A 67 5.89 3.36 -13.02
CA PRO A 67 5.45 4.55 -12.29
C PRO A 67 5.53 4.45 -10.76
N LEU A 68 5.55 3.24 -10.19
CA LEU A 68 5.66 3.07 -8.74
C LEU A 68 6.97 3.66 -8.21
N LEU A 69 8.10 3.33 -8.86
CA LEU A 69 9.43 3.80 -8.45
C LEU A 69 9.53 5.33 -8.50
N ARG A 70 8.89 5.96 -9.50
CA ARG A 70 8.85 7.43 -9.64
C ARG A 70 8.27 8.11 -8.40
N PHE A 71 7.24 7.53 -7.78
CA PHE A 71 6.61 8.09 -6.58
C PHE A 71 7.21 7.56 -5.28
N ALA A 72 7.80 6.36 -5.30
CA ALA A 72 8.45 5.75 -4.17
C ALA A 72 9.78 6.44 -3.83
N ASP A 73 10.63 6.73 -4.81
CA ASP A 73 11.98 7.27 -4.59
C ASP A 73 12.03 8.49 -3.64
N PRO A 74 11.25 9.57 -3.85
CA PRO A 74 11.25 10.72 -2.93
C PRO A 74 10.65 10.39 -1.55
N GLU A 75 9.75 9.39 -1.48
CA GLU A 75 9.19 8.94 -0.20
C GLU A 75 10.20 8.07 0.57
N LEU A 76 11.02 7.28 -0.12
CA LEU A 76 12.14 6.55 0.47
C LEU A 76 13.18 7.51 1.06
N ASP A 77 13.49 8.61 0.35
CA ASP A 77 14.37 9.67 0.87
C ASP A 77 13.80 10.30 2.15
N ARG A 78 12.51 10.66 2.13
CA ARG A 78 11.82 11.20 3.32
C ARG A 78 11.87 10.20 4.49
N LEU A 79 11.48 8.96 4.24
CA LEU A 79 11.42 7.92 5.27
C LEU A 79 12.80 7.67 5.85
N HIS A 80 13.84 7.57 5.01
CA HIS A 80 15.21 7.42 5.47
C HIS A 80 15.70 8.64 6.28
N GLY A 81 15.27 9.85 5.95
CA GLY A 81 15.52 11.03 6.77
C GLY A 81 14.94 10.93 8.20
N ILE A 82 13.88 10.15 8.40
CA ILE A 82 13.25 9.91 9.70
C ILE A 82 13.97 8.79 10.45
N VAL A 83 14.25 7.66 9.78
CA VAL A 83 14.71 6.42 10.44
C VAL A 83 16.23 6.17 10.35
N GLY A 84 16.93 6.87 9.46
CA GLY A 84 18.34 6.62 9.16
C GLY A 84 19.28 6.90 10.33
N GLY A 85 18.92 7.81 11.23
CA GLY A 85 19.65 8.07 12.48
C GLY A 85 19.57 6.93 13.50
N LEU A 86 18.61 6.02 13.34
CA LEU A 86 18.39 4.84 14.18
C LEU A 86 18.99 3.57 13.54
N GLU A 87 19.96 3.75 12.65
CA GLU A 87 20.64 2.66 11.94
C GLU A 87 19.73 1.76 11.07
N TYR A 88 18.65 2.32 10.53
CA TYR A 88 17.79 1.65 9.55
C TYR A 88 18.27 1.87 8.10
N ALA A 89 18.18 0.81 7.30
CA ALA A 89 18.12 0.90 5.85
C ALA A 89 16.67 0.80 5.39
N VAL A 90 16.29 1.58 4.38
CA VAL A 90 14.95 1.55 3.77
C VAL A 90 15.08 0.92 2.40
N LEU A 91 14.25 -0.07 2.09
CA LEU A 91 14.26 -0.82 0.85
C LEU A 91 12.86 -0.85 0.23
N LEU A 92 12.78 -0.81 -1.09
CA LEU A 92 11.56 -1.17 -1.82
C LEU A 92 11.86 -2.42 -2.62
N ALA A 93 11.02 -3.43 -2.47
CA ALA A 93 11.08 -4.67 -3.22
C ALA A 93 9.84 -4.85 -4.12
N ASP A 94 10.01 -5.53 -5.24
CA ASP A 94 8.92 -5.92 -6.15
C ASP A 94 8.08 -7.08 -5.59
N PRO A 95 7.00 -7.53 -6.27
CA PRO A 95 6.16 -8.63 -5.80
C PRO A 95 6.87 -9.99 -5.71
N ALA A 96 8.01 -10.16 -6.40
CA ALA A 96 8.84 -11.36 -6.33
C ALA A 96 9.87 -11.28 -5.18
N GLY A 97 9.89 -10.19 -4.42
CA GLY A 97 10.82 -9.96 -3.32
C GLY A 97 12.19 -9.46 -3.78
N VAL A 98 12.35 -9.03 -5.03
CA VAL A 98 13.59 -8.44 -5.53
C VAL A 98 13.69 -7.01 -5.02
N VAL A 99 14.78 -6.68 -4.32
CA VAL A 99 15.05 -5.29 -3.92
C VAL A 99 15.30 -4.44 -5.18
N LEU A 100 14.47 -3.44 -5.41
CA LEU A 100 14.59 -2.51 -6.54
C LEU A 100 15.51 -1.34 -6.22
N THR A 101 15.37 -0.77 -5.02
CA THR A 101 16.05 0.45 -4.59
C THR A 101 16.22 0.47 -3.08
N ARG A 102 17.18 1.25 -2.60
CA ARG A 102 17.54 1.34 -1.17
C ARG A 102 17.97 2.76 -0.79
N ARG A 103 17.74 3.12 0.47
CA ARG A 103 18.38 4.25 1.17
C ARG A 103 19.06 3.75 2.44
N THR A 104 20.27 4.25 2.69
CA THR A 104 21.13 3.80 3.78
C THR A 104 22.09 4.91 4.18
N ALA A 105 22.61 4.87 5.40
CA ALA A 105 23.67 5.77 5.85
C ALA A 105 25.04 5.08 5.71
N MET A 106 26.12 5.85 5.61
CA MET A 106 27.48 5.27 5.58
C MET A 106 27.79 4.42 6.81
N ALA A 107 27.28 4.80 7.98
CA ALA A 107 27.40 4.03 9.22
C ALA A 107 26.74 2.64 9.13
N THR A 108 25.69 2.48 8.30
CA THR A 108 24.92 1.24 8.17
C THR A 108 25.33 0.37 6.98
N GLU A 109 26.20 0.89 6.10
CA GLU A 109 26.62 0.22 4.86
C GLU A 109 27.33 -1.12 5.11
N ARG A 110 28.16 -1.22 6.17
CA ARG A 110 28.82 -2.49 6.53
C ARG A 110 27.81 -3.56 6.95
N GLY A 111 26.76 -3.18 7.67
CA GLY A 111 25.66 -4.06 8.03
C GLY A 111 24.91 -4.52 6.79
N CYS A 112 24.51 -3.59 5.93
CA CYS A 112 23.82 -3.91 4.68
C CYS A 112 24.65 -4.86 3.80
N ARG A 113 25.98 -4.67 3.75
CA ARG A 113 26.93 -5.55 3.06
C ARG A 113 26.99 -6.96 3.63
N ARG A 114 26.85 -7.11 4.95
CA ARG A 114 26.86 -8.40 5.62
C ARG A 114 25.63 -9.24 5.27
N TRP A 115 24.48 -8.59 5.03
CA TRP A 115 23.20 -9.28 4.89
C TRP A 115 22.58 -9.20 3.50
N HIS A 116 23.23 -8.65 2.47
CA HIS A 116 22.65 -8.55 1.12
C HIS A 116 21.42 -7.62 1.03
N LEU A 117 21.41 -6.56 1.86
CA LEU A 117 20.41 -5.49 1.78
C LEU A 117 20.81 -4.50 0.67
N TRP A 118 20.70 -4.88 -0.61
CA TRP A 118 21.00 -4.00 -1.75
C TRP A 118 20.19 -4.38 -3.01
N PRO A 119 20.09 -3.48 -4.00
CA PRO A 119 19.33 -3.73 -5.23
C PRO A 119 19.75 -5.00 -5.97
N GLY A 120 18.77 -5.78 -6.42
CA GLY A 120 18.91 -7.06 -7.09
C GLY A 120 18.85 -8.29 -6.18
N ALA A 121 18.95 -8.11 -4.86
CA ALA A 121 18.88 -9.22 -3.91
C ALA A 121 17.44 -9.75 -3.78
N ILE A 122 17.26 -11.07 -3.82
CA ILE A 122 15.94 -11.72 -3.74
C ILE A 122 15.60 -12.12 -2.29
N TRP A 123 14.66 -11.41 -1.70
CA TRP A 123 14.20 -11.60 -0.31
C TRP A 123 12.84 -12.29 -0.19
N SER A 124 12.43 -13.02 -1.22
CA SER A 124 11.21 -13.85 -1.14
C SER A 124 11.30 -14.85 0.02
N GLU A 125 10.16 -15.21 0.61
CA GLU A 125 10.12 -16.18 1.71
C GLU A 125 10.64 -17.56 1.26
N GLN A 126 10.43 -17.90 -0.01
CA GLN A 126 10.97 -19.13 -0.61
C GLN A 126 12.50 -19.13 -0.71
N ASN A 127 13.12 -17.96 -0.82
CA ASN A 127 14.57 -17.84 -0.95
C ASN A 127 15.27 -17.66 0.41
N GLU A 128 14.75 -16.79 1.28
CA GLU A 128 15.40 -16.41 2.54
C GLU A 128 14.71 -16.94 3.80
N GLY A 129 13.59 -17.64 3.63
CA GLY A 129 12.72 -18.04 4.73
C GLY A 129 12.02 -16.83 5.35
N THR A 130 11.51 -16.99 6.58
CA THR A 130 10.88 -15.92 7.34
C THR A 130 11.80 -14.71 7.47
N ASN A 131 11.43 -13.64 6.77
CA ASN A 131 12.09 -12.34 6.74
C ASN A 131 11.05 -11.22 6.52
N GLY A 132 11.42 -9.96 6.70
CA GLY A 132 10.49 -8.82 6.54
C GLY A 132 9.77 -8.80 5.19
N ILE A 133 10.53 -8.65 4.09
CA ILE A 133 10.00 -8.52 2.72
C ILE A 133 9.18 -9.75 2.32
N GLY A 134 9.78 -10.93 2.38
CA GLY A 134 9.17 -12.17 1.91
C GLY A 134 7.89 -12.53 2.67
N THR A 135 7.92 -12.42 4.00
CA THR A 135 6.74 -12.74 4.83
C THR A 135 5.64 -11.72 4.61
N CYS A 136 5.97 -10.43 4.47
CA CYS A 136 5.01 -9.38 4.15
C CYS A 136 4.30 -9.63 2.81
N LEU A 137 5.05 -10.05 1.79
CA LEU A 137 4.48 -10.39 0.48
C LEU A 137 3.59 -11.63 0.54
N ALA A 138 4.02 -12.68 1.25
CA ALA A 138 3.25 -13.91 1.41
C ALA A 138 1.95 -13.70 2.21
N GLU A 139 1.97 -12.83 3.22
CA GLU A 139 0.81 -12.55 4.08
C GLU A 139 -0.08 -11.42 3.56
N GLY A 140 0.40 -10.59 2.64
CA GLY A 140 -0.33 -9.42 2.12
C GLY A 140 -0.61 -8.35 3.17
N ARG A 141 0.18 -8.27 4.25
CA ARG A 141 -0.02 -7.33 5.37
C ARG A 141 1.30 -6.96 6.04
N ALA A 142 1.24 -5.92 6.88
CA ALA A 142 2.39 -5.45 7.63
C ALA A 142 2.95 -6.53 8.57
N VAL A 143 4.27 -6.71 8.57
CA VAL A 143 4.98 -7.69 9.41
C VAL A 143 6.23 -7.04 10.01
N THR A 144 6.51 -7.35 11.28
CA THR A 144 7.81 -7.14 11.90
C THR A 144 8.42 -8.50 12.20
N VAL A 145 9.63 -8.76 11.69
CA VAL A 145 10.44 -9.93 12.02
C VAL A 145 11.63 -9.45 12.84
N HIS A 146 11.62 -9.76 14.13
CA HIS A 146 12.57 -9.29 15.12
C HIS A 146 13.59 -10.37 15.46
N MET A 147 14.87 -10.10 15.21
CA MET A 147 15.99 -10.94 15.62
C MET A 147 15.77 -12.44 15.33
N ASN A 148 15.65 -13.27 16.36
CA ASN A 148 15.52 -14.73 16.29
C ASN A 148 14.21 -15.21 15.63
N GLN A 149 13.29 -14.30 15.30
CA GLN A 149 12.10 -14.62 14.52
C GLN A 149 12.42 -14.89 13.04
N HIS A 150 13.58 -14.45 12.56
CA HIS A 150 14.04 -14.81 11.22
C HIS A 150 14.29 -16.30 11.12
N TRP A 151 13.95 -16.90 9.98
CA TRP A 151 14.20 -18.32 9.73
C TRP A 151 15.70 -18.62 9.70
N ARG A 152 16.48 -17.78 9.02
CA ARG A 152 17.94 -17.96 8.93
C ARG A 152 18.63 -17.46 10.19
N VAL A 153 19.44 -18.33 10.79
CA VAL A 153 20.23 -18.02 11.99
C VAL A 153 21.22 -16.86 11.76
N GLY A 154 21.67 -16.66 10.52
CA GLY A 154 22.55 -15.54 10.14
C GLY A 154 21.88 -14.15 10.21
N LEU A 155 20.55 -14.11 10.18
CA LEU A 155 19.74 -12.88 10.21
C LEU A 155 19.30 -12.48 11.62
N ARG A 156 19.64 -13.27 12.65
CA ARG A 156 19.18 -13.05 14.03
C ARG A 156 19.57 -11.71 14.68
N TYR A 157 20.42 -10.93 14.01
CA TYR A 157 20.86 -9.60 14.46
C TYR A 157 20.19 -8.47 13.65
N LEU A 158 19.18 -8.79 12.86
CA LEU A 158 18.35 -7.85 12.13
C LEU A 158 16.97 -7.77 12.76
N THR A 159 16.35 -6.60 12.63
CA THR A 159 14.92 -6.43 12.79
C THR A 159 14.37 -5.74 11.57
N CYS A 160 13.48 -6.42 10.88
CA CYS A 160 12.89 -5.92 9.63
C CYS A 160 11.42 -5.63 9.87
N THR A 161 10.96 -4.46 9.46
CA THR A 161 9.54 -4.13 9.42
C THR A 161 9.17 -3.82 7.98
N ALA A 162 8.27 -4.60 7.42
CA ALA A 162 7.81 -4.46 6.04
C ALA A 162 6.30 -4.25 5.99
N VAL A 163 5.86 -3.50 4.98
CA VAL A 163 4.45 -3.24 4.69
C VAL A 163 4.18 -3.41 3.19
N PRO A 164 2.99 -3.94 2.81
CA PRO A 164 2.67 -4.13 1.41
C PRO A 164 2.42 -2.77 0.75
N VAL A 165 2.92 -2.62 -0.47
CA VAL A 165 2.68 -1.47 -1.34
C VAL A 165 1.79 -1.92 -2.48
N HIS A 166 0.77 -1.13 -2.78
CA HIS A 166 -0.18 -1.42 -3.86
C HIS A 166 -0.04 -0.41 -5.00
N ASP A 167 -0.34 -0.86 -6.22
CA ASP A 167 -0.41 0.03 -7.38
C ASP A 167 -1.73 0.82 -7.42
N ALA A 168 -1.85 1.73 -8.39
CA ALA A 168 -3.04 2.55 -8.58
C ALA A 168 -4.32 1.75 -8.93
N LEU A 169 -4.20 0.45 -9.21
CA LEU A 169 -5.32 -0.45 -9.47
C LEU A 169 -5.60 -1.38 -8.28
N GLY A 170 -4.92 -1.18 -7.14
CA GLY A 170 -5.09 -1.94 -5.91
C GLY A 170 -4.43 -3.33 -5.93
N ARG A 171 -3.56 -3.62 -6.90
CA ARG A 171 -2.78 -4.87 -6.96
C ARG A 171 -1.56 -4.75 -6.05
N LEU A 172 -1.14 -5.85 -5.43
CA LEU A 172 0.12 -5.89 -4.67
C LEU A 172 1.28 -5.62 -5.63
N ALA A 173 1.97 -4.50 -5.42
CA ALA A 173 3.05 -4.02 -6.26
C ALA A 173 4.44 -4.23 -5.64
N GLY A 174 4.49 -4.65 -4.38
CA GLY A 174 5.74 -4.92 -3.69
C GLY A 174 5.65 -4.76 -2.19
N ALA A 175 6.80 -4.62 -1.55
CA ALA A 175 6.93 -4.35 -0.12
C ALA A 175 7.90 -3.20 0.13
N LEU A 176 7.50 -2.27 1.01
CA LEU A 176 8.39 -1.26 1.59
C LEU A 176 8.91 -1.83 2.90
N ASP A 177 10.23 -1.91 3.06
CA ASP A 177 10.91 -2.48 4.23
C ASP A 177 11.84 -1.47 4.90
N ALA A 178 11.87 -1.50 6.23
CA ALA A 178 12.85 -0.82 7.05
C ALA A 178 13.59 -1.87 7.90
N SER A 179 14.88 -2.05 7.61
CA SER A 179 15.75 -3.03 8.24
C SER A 179 16.74 -2.36 9.20
N CYS A 180 16.62 -2.63 10.50
CA CYS A 180 17.57 -2.19 11.52
C CYS A 180 18.78 -3.12 11.57
N ILE A 181 19.98 -2.58 11.41
CA ILE A 181 21.22 -3.37 11.46
C ILE A 181 21.79 -3.56 12.86
N ARG A 182 21.24 -2.86 13.86
CA ARG A 182 21.58 -2.97 15.29
C ARG A 182 20.34 -2.76 16.16
N PRO A 183 19.38 -3.69 16.13
CA PRO A 183 18.14 -3.54 16.87
C PRO A 183 18.36 -3.65 18.39
N ASP A 184 17.50 -2.98 19.15
CA ASP A 184 17.39 -3.22 20.59
C ASP A 184 16.81 -4.61 20.86
N SER A 185 17.13 -5.22 22.01
CA SER A 185 16.64 -6.58 22.32
C SER A 185 15.11 -6.64 22.42
N ASP A 186 14.49 -5.54 22.83
CA ASP A 186 13.09 -5.50 23.26
C ASP A 186 12.15 -5.03 22.15
N GLY A 187 12.69 -4.65 20.98
CA GLY A 187 11.95 -4.20 19.80
C GLY A 187 11.12 -2.93 20.05
N ARG A 188 11.56 -2.06 20.97
CA ARG A 188 10.79 -0.89 21.42
C ARG A 188 10.47 0.08 20.28
N GLU A 189 11.38 0.20 19.32
CA GLU A 189 11.26 1.14 18.20
C GLU A 189 10.33 0.62 17.09
N SER A 190 10.15 -0.70 16.99
CA SER A 190 9.46 -1.36 15.88
C SER A 190 8.03 -0.87 15.66
N ALA A 191 7.32 -0.49 16.74
CA ALA A 191 5.97 0.05 16.63
C ALA A 191 5.93 1.41 15.92
N LEU A 192 6.85 2.32 16.28
CA LEU A 192 6.97 3.65 15.66
C LEU A 192 7.45 3.54 14.21
N ILE A 193 8.42 2.67 13.96
CA ILE A 193 8.91 2.38 12.60
C ILE A 193 7.79 1.82 11.73
N ARG A 194 6.99 0.88 12.26
CA ARG A 194 5.81 0.34 11.56
C ARG A 194 4.80 1.42 11.21
N MET A 195 4.57 2.39 12.09
CA MET A 195 3.69 3.53 11.78
C MET A 195 4.26 4.40 10.65
N ALA A 196 5.55 4.74 10.72
CA ALA A 196 6.22 5.59 9.72
C ALA A 196 6.21 4.94 8.33
N ILE A 197 6.57 3.66 8.24
CA ILE A 197 6.61 2.93 6.97
C ILE A 197 5.20 2.70 6.41
N THR A 198 4.21 2.49 7.26
CA THR A 198 2.79 2.38 6.86
C THR A 198 2.29 3.68 6.24
N ASP A 199 2.59 4.83 6.86
CA ASP A 199 2.29 6.16 6.31
C ASP A 199 2.98 6.38 4.96
N SER A 200 4.26 6.00 4.84
CA SER A 200 4.99 6.09 3.57
C SER A 200 4.36 5.24 2.47
N ALA A 201 4.00 3.97 2.74
CA ALA A 201 3.34 3.11 1.76
C ALA A 201 1.99 3.70 1.30
N ARG A 202 1.18 4.24 2.23
CA ARG A 202 -0.06 4.95 1.89
C ARG A 202 0.19 6.12 0.93
N ARG A 203 1.22 6.93 1.20
CA ARG A 203 1.57 8.09 0.35
C ARG A 203 1.99 7.67 -1.05
N ILE A 204 2.75 6.58 -1.17
CA ILE A 204 3.17 6.03 -2.47
C ILE A 204 1.94 5.63 -3.29
N GLU A 205 1.05 4.82 -2.72
CA GLU A 205 -0.17 4.37 -3.41
C GLU A 205 -1.06 5.56 -3.78
N SER A 206 -1.34 6.47 -2.84
CA SER A 206 -2.18 7.64 -3.09
C SER A 206 -1.63 8.51 -4.22
N ARG A 207 -0.31 8.70 -4.31
CA ARG A 207 0.31 9.45 -5.41
C ARG A 207 0.21 8.73 -6.74
N CYS A 208 0.45 7.42 -6.76
CA CYS A 208 0.25 6.61 -7.97
C CYS A 208 -1.20 6.69 -8.45
N PHE A 209 -2.16 6.59 -7.53
CA PHE A 209 -3.59 6.66 -7.82
C PHE A 209 -3.99 8.02 -8.41
N MET A 210 -3.58 9.12 -7.78
CA MET A 210 -3.91 10.46 -8.25
C MET A 210 -3.24 10.80 -9.59
N ASP A 211 -2.07 10.23 -9.90
CA ASP A 211 -1.40 10.39 -11.19
C ASP A 211 -2.13 9.63 -12.31
N LEU A 212 -2.50 8.36 -12.06
CA LEU A 212 -3.25 7.55 -13.03
C LEU A 212 -4.61 8.16 -13.35
N TYR A 213 -5.35 8.62 -12.33
CA TYR A 213 -6.66 9.23 -12.48
C TYR A 213 -6.59 10.76 -12.51
N ARG A 214 -5.51 11.33 -13.05
CA ARG A 214 -5.41 12.78 -13.25
C ARG A 214 -6.64 13.30 -14.02
N GLY A 215 -7.23 14.38 -13.53
CA GLY A 215 -8.45 14.98 -14.12
C GLY A 215 -9.76 14.37 -13.65
N HIS A 216 -9.75 13.25 -12.90
CA HIS A 216 -10.96 12.69 -12.28
C HIS A 216 -11.24 13.35 -10.93
N THR A 217 -12.49 13.28 -10.48
CA THR A 217 -12.84 13.67 -9.11
C THR A 217 -12.43 12.55 -8.14
N ILE A 218 -11.58 12.87 -7.18
CA ILE A 218 -11.12 11.91 -6.17
C ILE A 218 -11.94 12.03 -4.89
N VAL A 219 -12.50 10.93 -4.41
CA VAL A 219 -13.31 10.86 -3.18
C VAL A 219 -12.63 9.94 -2.17
N THR A 220 -12.41 10.42 -0.95
CA THR A 220 -11.89 9.62 0.17
C THR A 220 -13.04 9.08 1.02
N MET A 221 -13.09 7.76 1.23
CA MET A 221 -14.15 7.10 2.01
C MET A 221 -13.82 7.02 3.51
N GLY A 222 -13.33 8.10 4.10
CA GLY A 222 -12.88 8.16 5.50
C GLY A 222 -11.42 7.76 5.69
N ASP A 223 -11.05 7.40 6.92
CA ASP A 223 -9.66 7.11 7.29
C ASP A 223 -9.16 5.80 6.69
N GLY A 224 -7.87 5.75 6.38
CA GLY A 224 -7.22 4.53 5.90
C GLY A 224 -6.85 3.58 7.02
N GLU A 225 -7.16 2.29 6.81
CA GLU A 225 -6.66 1.18 7.62
C GLU A 225 -5.45 0.55 6.91
N GLY A 226 -4.47 0.03 7.66
CA GLY A 226 -3.30 -0.64 7.07
C GLY A 226 -2.45 0.30 6.21
N SER A 227 -1.85 -0.16 5.11
CA SER A 227 -0.96 0.66 4.26
C SER A 227 -1.65 1.33 3.06
N SER A 228 -2.99 1.38 3.04
CA SER A 228 -3.76 1.93 1.92
C SER A 228 -4.83 2.94 2.35
N ALA A 229 -4.98 4.03 1.61
CA ALA A 229 -6.01 5.06 1.84
C ALA A 229 -7.22 4.80 0.93
N PRO A 230 -8.46 4.74 1.44
CA PRO A 230 -9.64 4.33 0.68
C PRO A 230 -10.13 5.46 -0.24
N MET A 231 -9.52 5.55 -1.41
CA MET A 231 -9.82 6.55 -2.45
C MET A 231 -10.54 5.92 -3.65
N LEU A 232 -11.53 6.65 -4.17
CA LEU A 232 -12.24 6.38 -5.42
C LEU A 232 -11.97 7.50 -6.43
N ALA A 233 -11.94 7.15 -7.71
CA ALA A 233 -11.89 8.09 -8.83
C ALA A 233 -13.22 8.05 -9.57
N LEU A 234 -13.79 9.23 -9.80
CA LEU A 234 -15.05 9.43 -10.51
C LEU A 234 -14.80 10.15 -11.83
N ASP A 235 -15.40 9.65 -12.91
CA ASP A 235 -15.48 10.36 -14.19
C ASP A 235 -16.48 11.54 -14.14
N ASP A 236 -16.62 12.24 -15.27
CA ASP A 236 -17.51 13.40 -15.42
C ASP A 236 -19.00 13.02 -15.22
N ASP A 237 -19.35 11.76 -15.51
CA ASP A 237 -20.68 11.19 -15.32
C ASP A 237 -20.91 10.66 -13.89
N ARG A 238 -19.96 10.91 -12.97
CA ARG A 238 -19.98 10.46 -11.57
C ARG A 238 -19.96 8.94 -11.42
N ARG A 239 -19.47 8.21 -12.41
CA ARG A 239 -19.21 6.76 -12.29
C ARG A 239 -17.85 6.52 -11.66
N VAL A 240 -17.78 5.51 -10.80
CA VAL A 240 -16.52 5.03 -10.24
C VAL A 240 -15.77 4.31 -11.34
N VAL A 241 -14.61 4.85 -11.69
CA VAL A 241 -13.69 4.30 -12.70
C VAL A 241 -12.39 3.79 -12.09
N GLY A 242 -12.12 4.15 -10.83
CA GLY A 242 -10.91 3.74 -10.12
C GLY A 242 -11.14 3.58 -8.63
N ALA A 243 -10.40 2.64 -8.03
CA ALA A 243 -10.38 2.42 -6.60
C ALA A 243 -8.99 1.91 -6.16
N THR A 244 -8.47 2.50 -5.09
CA THR A 244 -7.29 2.02 -4.32
C THR A 244 -7.57 0.67 -3.66
N HIS A 245 -6.53 0.01 -3.15
CA HIS A 245 -6.65 -1.29 -2.49
C HIS A 245 -7.65 -1.27 -1.32
N ALA A 246 -7.52 -0.32 -0.39
CA ALA A 246 -8.44 -0.19 0.74
C ALA A 246 -9.88 0.10 0.29
N ALA A 247 -10.07 0.89 -0.77
CA ALA A 247 -11.40 1.15 -1.32
C ALA A 247 -12.02 -0.11 -1.93
N ARG A 248 -11.23 -0.91 -2.64
CA ARG A 248 -11.67 -2.18 -3.22
C ARG A 248 -12.08 -3.18 -2.14
N LEU A 249 -11.28 -3.33 -1.08
CA LEU A 249 -11.62 -4.20 0.04
C LEU A 249 -12.96 -3.82 0.69
N ARG A 250 -13.19 -2.52 0.95
CA ARG A 250 -14.44 -2.04 1.55
C ARG A 250 -15.67 -2.28 0.68
N LEU A 251 -15.50 -2.26 -0.64
CA LEU A 251 -16.58 -2.46 -1.60
C LEU A 251 -16.69 -3.92 -2.08
N GLY A 252 -15.84 -4.83 -1.60
CA GLY A 252 -15.81 -6.22 -2.07
C GLY A 252 -15.39 -6.38 -3.53
N LEU A 253 -14.55 -5.48 -4.04
CA LEU A 253 -14.09 -5.47 -5.43
C LEU A 253 -12.74 -6.20 -5.57
N PRO A 254 -12.52 -6.96 -6.66
CA PRO A 254 -11.22 -7.56 -6.96
C PRO A 254 -10.19 -6.49 -7.35
N PRO A 255 -8.89 -6.72 -7.11
CA PRO A 255 -7.82 -5.82 -7.54
C PRO A 255 -7.60 -5.88 -9.07
N GLY A 256 -7.14 -4.79 -9.67
CA GLY A 256 -6.77 -4.76 -11.10
C GLY A 256 -7.94 -4.56 -12.08
N ASP A 257 -9.15 -4.93 -11.70
CA ASP A 257 -10.30 -4.88 -12.61
C ASP A 257 -10.72 -3.44 -12.93
N PRO A 258 -11.07 -3.15 -14.20
CA PRO A 258 -11.66 -1.88 -14.59
C PRO A 258 -13.03 -1.73 -13.92
N LEU A 259 -13.32 -0.52 -13.45
CA LEU A 259 -14.57 -0.21 -12.75
C LEU A 259 -15.43 0.69 -13.62
N SER A 260 -16.76 0.51 -13.56
CA SER A 260 -17.73 1.47 -14.10
C SER A 260 -19.09 1.25 -13.45
N PHE A 261 -19.29 1.83 -12.27
CA PHE A 261 -20.57 1.74 -11.55
C PHE A 261 -20.90 3.05 -10.83
N CYS A 262 -22.18 3.29 -10.57
CA CYS A 262 -22.61 4.45 -9.78
C CYS A 262 -22.70 4.06 -8.29
N LEU A 263 -22.04 4.80 -7.40
CA LEU A 263 -22.14 4.58 -5.95
C LEU A 263 -23.58 4.67 -5.43
N THR A 264 -24.43 5.45 -6.11
CA THR A 264 -25.81 5.71 -5.72
C THR A 264 -26.79 4.64 -6.19
N GLU A 265 -26.39 3.62 -6.97
CA GLU A 265 -27.32 2.58 -7.43
C GLU A 265 -27.90 1.76 -6.28
N SER A 266 -27.15 1.54 -5.19
CA SER A 266 -27.70 0.94 -3.95
C SER A 266 -28.56 1.91 -3.12
N ALA A 267 -28.51 3.21 -3.41
CA ALA A 267 -29.40 4.23 -2.82
C ALA A 267 -30.64 4.51 -3.70
N ARG A 268 -30.78 3.86 -4.87
CA ARG A 268 -31.94 3.97 -5.77
C ARG A 268 -33.16 3.16 -5.30
N SER A 269 -33.33 2.97 -4.01
CA SER A 269 -34.67 2.71 -3.46
C SER A 269 -35.53 3.99 -3.43
N ALA A 270 -34.94 5.17 -3.64
CA ALA A 270 -35.66 6.41 -3.91
C ALA A 270 -35.86 6.59 -5.43
N GLU A 271 -37.10 6.81 -5.87
CA GLU A 271 -37.48 7.14 -7.25
C GLU A 271 -36.50 8.13 -7.89
N ALA A 272 -36.17 7.91 -9.17
CA ALA A 272 -35.32 8.84 -9.91
C ALA A 272 -35.91 10.27 -9.79
N PRO A 273 -35.10 11.28 -9.43
CA PRO A 273 -35.62 12.63 -9.24
C PRO A 273 -36.32 13.08 -10.52
N GLY A 274 -37.55 13.60 -10.39
CA GLY A 274 -38.28 14.15 -11.52
C GLY A 274 -37.44 15.19 -12.27
N PHE A 275 -37.64 15.30 -13.58
CA PHE A 275 -36.83 16.16 -14.46
C PHE A 275 -36.63 17.59 -13.93
N ARG A 276 -37.67 18.18 -13.30
CA ARG A 276 -37.60 19.52 -12.69
C ARG A 276 -36.62 19.58 -11.51
N THR A 277 -36.59 18.56 -10.67
CA THR A 277 -35.67 18.46 -9.52
C THR A 277 -34.23 18.35 -10.00
N ALA A 278 -33.99 17.54 -11.04
CA ALA A 278 -32.67 17.43 -11.67
C ALA A 278 -32.24 18.77 -12.31
N GLU A 279 -33.14 19.44 -13.03
CA GLU A 279 -32.88 20.76 -13.63
C GLU A 279 -32.54 21.82 -12.57
N LYS A 280 -33.28 21.84 -11.45
CA LYS A 280 -33.03 22.73 -10.31
C LYS A 280 -31.63 22.50 -9.73
N ALA A 281 -31.26 21.25 -9.49
CA ALA A 281 -29.96 20.89 -8.94
C ALA A 281 -28.79 21.33 -9.85
N VAL A 282 -28.92 21.12 -11.16
CA VAL A 282 -27.91 21.54 -12.16
C VAL A 282 -27.74 23.07 -12.17
N ILE A 283 -28.85 23.82 -12.13
CA ILE A 283 -28.81 25.29 -12.10
C ILE A 283 -28.19 25.80 -10.80
N GLN A 284 -28.58 25.23 -9.65
CA GLN A 284 -28.01 25.59 -8.35
C GLN A 284 -26.51 25.31 -8.31
N ALA A 285 -26.06 24.13 -8.77
CA ALA A 285 -24.64 23.80 -8.85
C ALA A 285 -23.87 24.79 -9.71
N ALA A 286 -24.36 25.12 -10.92
CA ALA A 286 -23.70 26.07 -11.81
C ALA A 286 -23.58 27.49 -11.22
N LEU A 287 -24.61 27.94 -10.49
CA LEU A 287 -24.57 29.23 -9.79
C LEU A 287 -23.57 29.21 -8.63
N THR A 288 -23.53 28.14 -7.84
CA THR A 288 -22.58 27.99 -6.73
C THR A 288 -21.13 27.99 -7.24
N THR A 289 -20.81 27.20 -8.26
CA THR A 289 -19.48 27.15 -8.89
C THR A 289 -19.08 28.51 -9.48
N SER A 290 -20.04 29.26 -10.01
CA SER A 290 -19.81 30.59 -10.58
C SER A 290 -19.88 31.73 -9.55
N ARG A 291 -19.97 31.43 -8.25
CA ARG A 291 -20.14 32.40 -7.16
C ARG A 291 -21.28 33.40 -7.42
N GLY A 292 -22.39 32.92 -7.98
CA GLY A 292 -23.56 33.72 -8.34
C GLY A 292 -23.46 34.48 -9.66
N ASN A 293 -22.34 34.41 -10.40
CA ASN A 293 -22.22 35.09 -11.69
C ASN A 293 -23.01 34.35 -12.78
N VAL A 294 -24.20 34.85 -13.09
CA VAL A 294 -25.15 34.25 -14.04
C VAL A 294 -24.57 34.14 -15.46
N THR A 295 -23.71 35.06 -15.89
CA THR A 295 -23.11 35.01 -17.23
C THR A 295 -22.11 33.85 -17.34
N VAL A 296 -21.31 33.63 -16.30
CA VAL A 296 -20.36 32.51 -16.24
C VAL A 296 -21.10 31.18 -16.10
N ALA A 297 -22.14 31.13 -15.25
CA ALA A 297 -22.97 29.95 -15.08
C ALA A 297 -23.68 29.54 -16.37
N ALA A 298 -24.26 30.50 -17.11
CA ALA A 298 -24.93 30.24 -18.38
C ALA A 298 -23.96 29.68 -19.42
N ARG A 299 -22.74 30.23 -19.50
CA ARG A 299 -21.68 29.72 -20.37
C ARG A 299 -21.26 28.31 -19.97
N GLY A 300 -21.12 28.02 -18.68
CA GLY A 300 -20.79 26.69 -18.16
C GLY A 300 -21.88 25.64 -18.46
N LEU A 301 -23.14 26.06 -18.54
CA LEU A 301 -24.27 25.19 -18.90
C LEU A 301 -24.53 25.11 -20.41
N GLY A 302 -23.81 25.84 -21.25
CA GLY A 302 -24.03 25.87 -22.70
C GLY A 302 -25.36 26.51 -23.13
N ILE A 303 -25.96 27.37 -22.29
CA ILE A 303 -27.24 28.04 -22.59
C ILE A 303 -27.10 29.56 -22.61
N SER A 304 -28.07 30.24 -23.21
CA SER A 304 -28.10 31.71 -23.20
C SER A 304 -28.34 32.27 -21.79
N ARG A 305 -27.78 33.46 -21.51
CA ARG A 305 -28.02 34.18 -20.25
C ARG A 305 -29.52 34.41 -20.00
N SER A 306 -30.29 34.77 -21.03
CA SER A 306 -31.74 34.98 -20.91
C SER A 306 -32.48 33.69 -20.57
N THR A 307 -32.08 32.56 -21.14
CA THR A 307 -32.63 31.23 -20.81
C THR A 307 -32.39 30.89 -19.33
N LEU A 308 -31.17 31.10 -18.82
CA LEU A 308 -30.84 30.83 -17.41
C LEU A 308 -31.64 31.72 -16.44
N HIS A 309 -31.76 33.02 -16.73
CA HIS A 309 -32.58 33.95 -15.94
C HIS A 309 -34.05 33.53 -15.87
N ARG A 310 -34.60 33.02 -16.98
CA ARG A 310 -35.98 32.52 -17.02
C ARG A 310 -36.15 31.28 -16.14
N LYS A 311 -35.20 30.34 -16.20
CA LYS A 311 -35.27 29.11 -15.38
C LYS A 311 -35.10 29.40 -13.89
N ILE A 312 -34.18 30.30 -13.51
CA ILE A 312 -34.03 30.73 -12.11
C ILE A 312 -35.34 31.33 -11.56
N ARG A 313 -36.00 32.21 -12.33
CA ARG A 313 -37.30 32.78 -11.92
C ARG A 313 -38.39 31.72 -11.79
N ALA A 314 -38.49 30.80 -12.75
CA ALA A 314 -39.47 29.73 -12.71
C ALA A 314 -39.28 28.81 -11.48
N LEU A 315 -38.03 28.55 -11.08
CA LEU A 315 -37.71 27.76 -9.89
C LEU A 315 -38.00 28.53 -8.59
N ALA A 316 -37.69 29.82 -8.53
CA ALA A 316 -37.99 30.66 -7.36
C ALA A 316 -39.51 30.84 -7.12
N LEU A 317 -40.30 30.85 -8.19
CA LEU A 317 -41.77 30.90 -8.11
C LEU A 317 -42.35 29.57 -7.63
N ALA A 318 -41.84 28.44 -8.13
CA ALA A 318 -42.29 27.11 -7.70
C ALA A 318 -41.98 26.83 -6.21
N ASP A 319 -40.88 27.38 -5.69
CA ASP A 319 -40.50 27.27 -4.27
C ASP A 319 -41.34 28.17 -3.34
N ALA A 320 -42.03 29.18 -3.88
CA ALA A 320 -42.92 30.07 -3.13
C ALA A 320 -44.37 29.57 -3.06
N GLU A 321 -44.74 28.62 -3.92
CA GLU A 321 -46.07 27.99 -4.02
C GLU A 321 -46.15 26.62 -3.32
N SER A 322 -45.03 26.11 -2.80
CA SER A 322 -44.90 24.84 -2.06
C SER A 322 -44.79 25.08 -0.56
#